data_AF-A0A800KUS0-F1
#
_entry.id   AF-A0A800KUS0-F1
#
_cell.length_a   1.000
_cell.length_b   1.000
_cell.length_c   1.000
_cell.angle_alpha   90.00
_cell.angle_beta   90.00
_cell.angle_gamma   90.00
#
_symmetry.space_group_name_H-M   'P 1'
#
loop_
_entity.id
_entity.type
_entity.pdbx_description
1 polymer ?
#
loop_
_entity_poly.entity_id
_entity_poly.type
_entity_poly.pdbx_seq_one_letter_code
_entity_poly.pdbx_strand_id
1 'polypeptide(L)'
;MKIRTLFILLIMSSGIASAVEPKNIHKTTGLIIAPGWELVKTNCTSCHSAKIISSQQSSKNGWLKTIQRMQNQQGLKQLKPATEEKILAYLASNYAIKKTARRASLPAAALPNNPWKKCCLTKQKVYKIITIRKNMY
;
A
#
# COMPACT_ATOMS: atom_id res chain seq x y z
N MET A 1 22.81 62.60 -19.88
CA MET A 1 23.18 61.33 -19.22
C MET A 1 21.97 60.39 -19.30
N LYS A 2 22.12 59.26 -20.00
CA LYS A 2 21.04 58.30 -20.30
C LYS A 2 20.88 57.32 -19.15
N ILE A 3 19.84 57.47 -18.31
CA ILE A 3 19.44 56.46 -17.33
C ILE A 3 18.74 55.35 -18.11
N ARG A 4 19.57 54.40 -18.55
CA ARG A 4 19.19 53.18 -19.27
C ARG A 4 18.79 52.14 -18.23
N THR A 5 17.55 51.66 -18.33
CA THR A 5 17.15 50.27 -18.08
C THR A 5 18.13 49.45 -17.23
N LEU A 6 17.90 49.39 -15.91
CA LEU A 6 18.51 48.38 -15.06
C LEU A 6 17.61 48.08 -13.86
N PHE A 7 17.28 46.79 -13.74
CA PHE A 7 16.62 46.12 -12.61
C PHE A 7 15.09 46.09 -12.54
N ILE A 8 14.47 45.73 -13.67
CA ILE A 8 13.41 44.69 -13.66
C ILE A 8 14.10 43.37 -13.26
N LEU A 9 14.23 43.04 -11.97
CA LEU A 9 14.63 41.70 -11.49
C LEU A 9 14.55 41.57 -9.95
N LEU A 10 13.36 41.73 -9.38
CA LEU A 10 13.10 41.30 -7.99
C LEU A 10 11.73 40.66 -7.87
N ILE A 11 11.41 39.77 -8.83
CA ILE A 11 10.32 38.81 -8.68
C ILE A 11 10.94 37.63 -7.92
N MET A 12 11.11 37.80 -6.61
CA MET A 12 11.53 36.70 -5.74
C MET A 12 10.49 35.58 -5.87
N SER A 13 10.99 34.44 -6.30
CA SER A 13 10.26 33.22 -6.56
C SER A 13 9.51 32.79 -5.30
N SER A 14 8.22 33.12 -5.25
CA SER A 14 7.30 32.52 -4.29
C SER A 14 7.12 31.06 -4.67
N GLY A 15 7.94 30.19 -4.08
CA GLY A 15 7.71 28.76 -4.11
C GLY A 15 6.37 28.48 -3.44
N ILE A 16 5.38 28.08 -4.24
CA ILE A 16 4.14 27.47 -3.74
C ILE A 16 4.50 26.14 -3.08
N ALA A 17 4.76 26.17 -1.77
CA ALA A 17 4.72 24.97 -0.96
C ALA A 17 3.27 24.50 -0.91
N SER A 18 2.96 23.37 -1.56
CA SER A 18 1.64 22.74 -1.40
C SER A 18 1.48 22.35 0.07
N ALA A 19 0.61 23.08 0.78
CA ALA A 19 0.18 22.69 2.11
C ALA A 19 -0.49 21.33 2.01
N VAL A 20 0.13 20.30 2.61
CA VAL A 20 -0.53 19.02 2.82
C VAL A 20 -1.53 19.27 3.95
N GLU A 21 -2.79 19.47 3.58
CA GLU A 21 -3.90 19.58 4.54
C GLU A 21 -3.86 18.38 5.50
N PRO A 22 -3.95 18.60 6.82
CA PRO A 22 -3.97 17.51 7.79
C PRO A 22 -5.21 16.64 7.52
N LYS A 23 -4.99 15.37 7.16
CA LYS A 23 -6.09 14.42 7.01
C LYS A 23 -6.83 14.29 8.34
N ASN A 24 -8.13 14.54 8.31
CA ASN A 24 -8.98 14.34 9.49
C ASN A 24 -9.03 12.84 9.83
N ILE A 25 -8.66 12.46 11.05
CA ILE A 25 -8.58 11.06 11.49
C ILE A 25 -9.64 10.79 12.56
N HIS A 26 -10.41 9.72 12.38
CA HIS A 26 -11.39 9.28 13.37
C HIS A 26 -10.67 8.73 14.62
N LYS A 27 -10.86 9.41 15.75
CA LYS A 27 -10.09 9.19 16.99
C LYS A 27 -10.09 7.73 17.48
N THR A 28 -11.21 7.02 17.36
CA THR A 28 -11.34 5.64 17.87
C THR A 28 -10.73 4.59 16.94
N THR A 29 -10.85 4.78 15.62
CA THR A 29 -10.47 3.74 14.64
C THR A 29 -9.13 4.03 13.97
N GLY A 30 -8.67 5.28 13.99
CA GLY A 30 -7.49 5.71 13.22
C GLY A 30 -7.72 5.77 11.71
N LEU A 31 -8.97 5.63 11.24
CA LEU A 31 -9.30 5.75 9.83
C LEU A 31 -9.33 7.22 9.40
N ILE A 32 -8.84 7.50 8.19
CA ILE A 32 -9.01 8.80 7.53
C ILE A 32 -10.51 9.04 7.29
N ILE A 33 -11.04 10.16 7.78
CA ILE A 33 -12.42 10.60 7.54
C ILE A 33 -12.49 11.15 6.12
N ALA A 34 -13.10 10.37 5.21
CA ALA A 34 -13.33 10.72 3.81
C ALA A 34 -14.52 9.91 3.28
N PRO A 35 -15.19 10.31 2.17
CA PRO A 35 -16.35 9.59 1.66
C PRO A 35 -16.14 8.07 1.59
N GLY A 36 -17.04 7.30 2.22
CA GLY A 36 -16.96 5.83 2.29
C GLY A 36 -16.26 5.26 3.55
N TRP A 37 -15.65 6.09 4.39
CA TRP A 37 -14.94 5.62 5.60
C TRP A 37 -15.85 4.86 6.59
N GLU A 38 -17.12 5.27 6.73
CA GLU A 38 -18.09 4.63 7.62
C GLU A 38 -18.46 3.23 7.12
N LEU A 39 -18.52 3.02 5.81
CA LEU A 39 -18.75 1.70 5.23
C LEU A 39 -17.59 0.77 5.58
N VAL A 40 -16.35 1.26 5.56
CA VAL A 40 -15.18 0.49 6.00
C VAL A 40 -15.22 0.24 7.50
N LYS A 41 -15.55 1.25 8.31
CA LYS A 41 -15.72 1.08 9.76
C LYS A 41 -16.73 -0.03 10.05
N THR A 42 -17.92 0.03 9.47
CA THR A 42 -19.00 -0.93 9.76
C THR A 42 -18.69 -2.35 9.27
N ASN A 43 -18.09 -2.50 8.08
CA ASN A 43 -17.92 -3.82 7.46
C ASN A 43 -16.57 -4.48 7.76
N CYS A 44 -15.51 -3.69 8.01
CA CYS A 44 -14.15 -4.21 8.10
C CYS A 44 -13.60 -4.22 9.54
N THR A 45 -14.33 -3.69 10.51
CA THR A 45 -13.90 -3.69 11.93
C THR A 45 -14.73 -4.59 12.84
N SER A 46 -15.53 -5.50 12.27
CA SER A 46 -16.31 -6.47 13.03
C SER A 46 -15.46 -7.61 13.61
N CYS A 47 -14.38 -7.99 12.92
CA CYS A 47 -13.52 -9.11 13.33
C CYS A 47 -12.17 -8.68 13.92
N HIS A 48 -11.65 -7.50 13.54
CA HIS A 48 -10.37 -6.98 14.03
C HIS A 48 -10.33 -5.44 13.96
N SER A 49 -9.32 -4.84 14.59
CA SER A 49 -9.12 -3.39 14.56
C SER A 49 -8.87 -2.85 13.15
N ALA A 50 -9.29 -1.59 12.91
CA ALA A 50 -8.97 -0.82 11.71
C ALA A 50 -7.48 -0.51 11.55
N LYS A 51 -6.66 -0.70 12.60
CA LYS A 51 -5.21 -0.48 12.54
C LYS A 51 -4.54 -1.30 11.42
N ILE A 52 -4.99 -2.54 11.22
CA ILE A 52 -4.51 -3.42 10.14
C ILE A 52 -4.76 -2.83 8.75
N ILE A 53 -5.85 -2.07 8.57
CA ILE A 53 -6.18 -1.40 7.31
C ILE A 53 -5.20 -0.24 7.09
N SER A 54 -4.98 0.58 8.12
CA SER A 54 -4.07 1.73 8.04
C SER A 54 -2.60 1.37 7.83
N SER A 55 -2.17 0.17 8.24
CA SER A 55 -0.80 -0.32 8.01
C SER A 55 -0.58 -0.92 6.62
N GLN A 56 -1.64 -1.14 5.85
CA GLN A 56 -1.58 -1.76 4.53
C GLN A 56 -1.69 -0.71 3.42
N GLN A 57 -1.12 -1.04 2.28
CA GLN A 57 -1.19 -0.22 1.07
C GLN A 57 -1.41 -1.14 -0.12
N SER A 58 -2.36 -0.80 -0.97
CA SER A 58 -2.67 -1.60 -2.16
C SER A 58 -3.30 -0.74 -3.25
N SER A 59 -3.26 -1.23 -4.49
CA SER A 59 -4.12 -0.71 -5.56
C SER A 59 -5.57 -1.13 -5.33
N LYS A 60 -6.52 -0.51 -6.06
CA LYS A 60 -7.94 -0.90 -6.03
C LYS A 60 -8.14 -2.41 -6.26
N ASN A 61 -7.46 -2.97 -7.25
CA ASN A 61 -7.54 -4.41 -7.56
C ASN A 61 -6.96 -5.29 -6.43
N GLY A 62 -5.91 -4.85 -5.75
CA GLY A 62 -5.39 -5.62 -4.61
C GLY A 62 -6.28 -5.52 -3.37
N TRP A 63 -6.98 -4.40 -3.17
CA TRP A 63 -8.02 -4.29 -2.14
C TRP A 63 -9.23 -5.18 -2.46
N LEU A 64 -9.66 -5.25 -3.73
CA LEU A 64 -10.71 -6.18 -4.17
C LEU A 64 -10.33 -7.63 -3.85
N LYS A 65 -9.12 -8.06 -4.22
CA LYS A 65 -8.63 -9.40 -3.87
C LYS A 65 -8.60 -9.65 -2.36
N THR A 66 -8.31 -8.61 -1.58
CA THR A 66 -8.34 -8.69 -0.12
C THR A 66 -9.76 -8.92 0.39
N ILE A 67 -10.75 -8.16 -0.07
CA ILE A 67 -12.16 -8.33 0.30
C ILE A 67 -12.65 -9.73 -0.09
N GLN A 68 -12.37 -10.18 -1.31
CA GLN A 68 -12.71 -11.53 -1.78
C GLN A 68 -12.10 -12.62 -0.90
N ARG A 69 -10.83 -12.46 -0.49
CA ARG A 69 -10.18 -13.40 0.44
C ARG A 69 -10.87 -13.41 1.80
N MET A 70 -11.27 -12.24 2.33
CA MET A 70 -11.99 -12.16 3.60
C MET A 70 -13.39 -12.81 3.50
N GLN A 71 -14.08 -12.65 2.38
CA GLN A 71 -15.36 -13.30 2.11
C GLN A 71 -15.20 -14.84 2.05
N ASN A 72 -14.22 -15.32 1.29
CA ASN A 72 -14.03 -16.76 1.05
C ASN A 72 -13.43 -17.51 2.24
N GLN A 73 -12.57 -16.87 3.04
CA GLN A 73 -11.76 -17.56 4.06
C GLN A 73 -12.04 -17.09 5.49
N GLN A 74 -12.58 -15.88 5.68
CA GLN A 74 -12.69 -15.26 7.01
C GLN A 74 -14.15 -14.93 7.39
N GLY A 75 -15.12 -15.33 6.55
CA GLY A 75 -16.54 -15.16 6.84
C GLY A 75 -17.07 -13.73 6.71
N LEU A 76 -16.36 -12.84 5.99
CA LEU A 76 -16.93 -11.52 5.66
C LEU A 76 -18.20 -11.73 4.83
N LYS A 77 -19.32 -11.17 5.26
CA LYS A 77 -20.59 -11.25 4.53
C LYS A 77 -20.46 -10.64 3.14
N GLN A 78 -21.22 -11.17 2.18
CA GLN A 78 -21.24 -10.61 0.83
C GLN A 78 -21.70 -9.15 0.86
N LEU A 79 -20.89 -8.28 0.27
CA LEU A 79 -21.21 -6.86 0.17
C LEU A 79 -22.10 -6.62 -1.06
N LYS A 80 -23.05 -5.71 -0.95
CA LYS A 80 -23.80 -5.25 -2.12
C LYS A 80 -22.83 -4.58 -3.10
N PRO A 81 -22.99 -4.73 -4.43
CA PRO A 81 -22.05 -4.19 -5.42
C PRO A 81 -21.77 -2.68 -5.24
N ALA A 82 -22.82 -1.89 -4.98
CA ALA A 82 -22.67 -0.45 -4.74
C ALA A 82 -21.92 -0.11 -3.44
N THR A 83 -22.01 -0.96 -2.41
CA THR A 83 -21.29 -0.80 -1.15
C THR A 83 -19.82 -1.16 -1.33
N GLU A 84 -19.54 -2.27 -2.02
CA GLU A 84 -18.18 -2.71 -2.32
C GLU A 84 -17.43 -1.65 -3.14
N GLU A 85 -18.05 -1.09 -4.18
CA GLU A 85 -17.42 -0.06 -5.01
C GLU A 85 -17.05 1.20 -4.21
N LYS A 86 -17.93 1.63 -3.28
CA LYS A 86 -17.64 2.76 -2.38
C LYS A 86 -16.49 2.44 -1.41
N ILE A 87 -16.44 1.22 -0.87
CA ILE A 87 -15.35 0.75 -0.02
C ILE A 87 -14.04 0.72 -0.80
N LEU A 88 -14.04 0.18 -2.01
CA LEU A 88 -12.86 0.09 -2.87
C LEU A 88 -12.35 1.48 -3.27
N ALA A 89 -13.25 2.41 -3.61
CA ALA A 89 -12.88 3.79 -3.89
C ALA A 89 -12.21 4.44 -2.67
N TYR A 90 -12.81 4.33 -1.48
CA TYR A 90 -12.23 4.86 -0.25
C TYR A 90 -10.84 4.27 0.04
N LEU A 91 -10.70 2.94 -0.03
CA LEU A 91 -9.43 2.25 0.25
C LEU A 91 -8.35 2.63 -0.75
N ALA A 92 -8.68 2.68 -2.04
CA ALA A 92 -7.74 3.04 -3.10
C ALA A 92 -7.32 4.52 -3.03
N SER A 93 -8.21 5.43 -2.67
CA SER A 93 -7.87 6.86 -2.56
C SER A 93 -7.06 7.19 -1.31
N ASN A 94 -7.30 6.48 -0.21
CA ASN A 94 -6.71 6.83 1.10
C ASN A 94 -5.51 5.96 1.49
N TYR A 95 -5.47 4.71 1.04
CA TYR A 95 -4.45 3.71 1.37
C TYR A 95 -3.84 3.09 0.10
N ALA A 96 -3.53 3.94 -0.89
CA ALA A 96 -2.82 3.56 -2.11
C ALA A 96 -1.35 3.18 -1.84
N ILE A 97 -0.76 2.39 -2.73
CA ILE A 97 0.69 2.20 -2.78
C ILE A 97 1.38 3.54 -3.05
N LYS A 98 2.20 4.00 -2.10
CA LYS A 98 3.10 5.13 -2.32
C LYS A 98 4.30 4.67 -3.15
N LYS A 99 4.82 5.53 -4.05
CA LYS A 99 6.00 5.21 -4.89
C LYS A 99 7.24 4.78 -4.06
N THR A 100 7.31 5.18 -2.79
CA THR A 100 8.38 4.88 -1.84
C THR A 100 8.02 3.78 -0.84
N ALA A 101 6.90 3.07 -1.00
CA ALA A 101 6.33 2.20 0.03
C ALA A 101 7.16 0.95 0.35
N ARG A 102 8.04 0.48 -0.55
CA ARG A 102 8.94 -0.65 -0.30
C ARG A 102 10.38 -0.18 -0.16
N ARG A 103 11.05 -0.62 0.92
CA ARG A 103 12.50 -0.49 1.05
C ARG A 103 13.17 -1.22 -0.12
N ALA A 104 14.21 -0.62 -0.69
CA ALA A 104 15.06 -1.29 -1.66
C ALA A 104 15.64 -2.58 -1.08
N SER A 105 15.92 -3.56 -1.95
CA SER A 105 16.61 -4.77 -1.53
C SER A 105 17.94 -4.42 -0.86
N LEU A 106 18.29 -5.15 0.20
CA LEU A 106 19.62 -5.02 0.79
C LEU A 106 20.67 -5.41 -0.25
N PRO A 107 21.79 -4.66 -0.35
CA PRO A 107 22.93 -5.10 -1.16
C PRO A 107 23.55 -6.36 -0.55
N ALA A 108 24.12 -7.22 -1.39
CA ALA A 108 24.68 -8.51 -0.96
C ALA A 108 25.73 -8.36 0.16
N ALA A 109 26.52 -7.29 0.14
CA ALA A 109 27.52 -6.99 1.16
C ALA A 109 26.93 -6.66 2.54
N ALA A 110 25.65 -6.26 2.62
CA ALA A 110 24.96 -5.96 3.88
C ALA A 110 24.13 -7.13 4.41
N LEU A 111 24.16 -8.28 3.74
CA LEU A 111 23.48 -9.48 4.23
C LEU A 111 24.34 -10.16 5.30
N PRO A 112 23.80 -10.48 6.49
CA PRO A 112 24.54 -11.28 7.47
C PRO A 112 24.72 -12.71 6.96
N ASN A 113 25.72 -13.40 7.50
CA ASN A 113 25.89 -14.82 7.25
C ASN A 113 24.65 -15.60 7.72
N ASN A 114 23.95 -16.27 6.80
CA ASN A 114 22.81 -17.12 7.13
C ASN A 114 23.30 -18.48 7.67
N PRO A 115 23.13 -18.78 8.97
CA PRO A 115 23.60 -20.04 9.56
C PRO A 115 22.90 -21.28 8.97
N TRP A 116 21.74 -21.11 8.34
CA TRP A 116 20.94 -22.19 7.75
C TRP A 116 21.20 -22.43 6.26
N LYS A 117 22.20 -21.78 5.65
CA LYS A 117 22.48 -21.87 4.20
C LYS A 117 22.69 -23.30 3.72
N LYS A 118 23.33 -24.16 4.54
CA LYS A 118 23.61 -25.57 4.20
C LYS A 118 22.33 -26.43 4.11
N CYS A 119 21.31 -26.12 4.92
CA CYS A 119 20.07 -26.91 4.97
C CYS A 119 19.10 -26.61 3.81
N CYS A 120 19.15 -25.42 3.21
CA CYS A 120 18.22 -25.02 2.14
C CYS A 120 18.73 -25.34 0.72
N LEU A 121 20.05 -25.42 0.51
CA LEU A 121 20.63 -25.74 -0.80
C LEU A 121 20.33 -27.19 -1.23
N THR A 122 20.19 -28.11 -0.27
CA THR A 122 19.78 -29.49 -0.54
C THR A 122 18.33 -29.56 -1.02
N LYS A 123 17.41 -28.81 -0.41
CA LYS A 123 16.01 -28.75 -0.86
C LYS A 123 15.84 -28.08 -2.21
N GLN A 124 16.54 -26.96 -2.49
CA GLN A 124 16.43 -26.28 -3.78
C GLN A 124 16.96 -27.13 -4.96
N LYS A 125 18.02 -27.92 -4.72
CA LYS A 125 18.54 -28.88 -5.70
C LYS A 125 17.55 -30.01 -5.97
N VAL A 126 16.86 -30.51 -4.93
CA VAL A 126 15.79 -31.50 -5.06
C VAL A 126 14.58 -30.95 -5.83
N TYR A 127 14.10 -29.73 -5.52
CA TYR A 127 13.00 -29.12 -6.28
C TYR A 127 13.34 -28.92 -7.75
N LYS A 128 14.57 -28.48 -8.08
CA LYS A 128 15.01 -28.33 -9.47
C LYS A 128 15.03 -29.67 -10.23
N ILE A 129 15.46 -30.76 -9.59
CA ILE A 129 15.45 -32.11 -10.18
C ILE A 129 14.01 -32.63 -10.37
N ILE A 130 13.12 -32.40 -9.42
CA ILE A 130 11.71 -32.81 -9.51
C ILE A 130 10.98 -32.05 -10.63
N THR A 131 11.24 -30.75 -10.80
CA THR A 131 10.63 -29.94 -11.87
C THR A 131 11.12 -30.36 -13.26
N ILE A 132 12.40 -30.74 -13.42
CA ILE A 132 12.93 -31.26 -14.69
C ILE A 132 12.25 -32.57 -15.09
N ARG A 133 12.00 -33.49 -14.13
CA ARG A 133 11.29 -34.76 -14.43
C ARG A 133 9.80 -34.58 -14.77
N LYS A 134 9.14 -33.53 -14.27
CA LYS A 134 7.72 -33.26 -14.58
C LYS A 134 7.48 -32.62 -15.94
N ASN A 135 8.52 -32.06 -16.58
CA ASN A 135 8.45 -31.49 -17.93
C ASN A 135 8.94 -32.47 -19.01
N MET A 136 9.14 -33.74 -18.67
CA MET A 136 9.53 -34.84 -19.58
C MET A 136 8.37 -35.80 -19.89
N TYR A 137 7.15 -35.49 -19.44
CA TYR A 137 5.89 -36.15 -19.82
C TYR A 137 4.84 -35.09 -20.15
#